data_AF-A0A1G3Y5P6-F1
#
_entry.id   AF-A0A1G3Y5P6-F1
#
_cell.length_a   1.000
_cell.length_b   1.000
_cell.length_c   1.000
_cell.angle_alpha   90.00
_cell.angle_beta   90.00
_cell.angle_gamma   90.00
#
_symmetry.space_group_name_H-M   'P 1'
#
loop_
_entity.id
_entity.type
_entity.pdbx_description
1 polymer ?
#
loop_
_entity_poly.entity_id
_entity_poly.type
_entity_poly.pdbx_seq_one_letter_code
_entity_poly.pdbx_strand_id
1 'polypeptide(L)'
;MVKLRFLGILILLLALPAIVFAAGKHEGLNCTGCHGIHTAKGDIIFAVEPNKKALNPKTKQPYTGITALCLGCHESTDRGGLGILSVSATHSHPYGVVPNTKVAIVPDVFLRDGRLDCVGCHDPHPSNLNYKYLRVDTAKGAKMQNFCAMCHPAKADPSVLRDLKIFNSMDERKFAPPKK
;
A
#
# COMPACT_ATOMS: atom_id res chain seq x y z
N MET A 1 -49.87 -0.68 -20.58
CA MET A 1 -49.18 -0.14 -19.39
C MET A 1 -48.56 -1.21 -18.48
N VAL A 2 -49.23 -2.35 -18.22
CA VAL A 2 -48.70 -3.43 -17.34
C VAL A 2 -47.40 -4.07 -17.88
N LYS A 3 -47.32 -4.35 -19.19
CA LYS A 3 -46.12 -4.94 -19.81
C LYS A 3 -44.87 -4.04 -19.74
N LEU A 4 -45.04 -2.72 -19.79
CA LEU A 4 -43.94 -1.76 -19.71
C LEU A 4 -43.40 -1.63 -18.27
N ARG A 5 -44.29 -1.77 -17.27
CA ARG A 5 -43.92 -1.83 -15.85
C ARG A 5 -43.16 -3.12 -15.51
N PHE A 6 -43.59 -4.26 -16.05
CA PHE A 6 -42.87 -5.53 -15.90
C PHE A 6 -41.48 -5.49 -16.54
N LEU A 7 -41.35 -4.89 -17.72
CA LEU A 7 -40.06 -4.73 -18.39
C LEU A 7 -39.11 -3.81 -17.60
N GLY A 8 -39.62 -2.70 -17.05
CA GLY A 8 -38.83 -1.81 -16.19
C GLY A 8 -38.34 -2.48 -14.90
N ILE A 9 -39.18 -3.30 -14.26
CA ILE A 9 -38.81 -4.07 -13.07
C ILE A 9 -37.74 -5.12 -13.40
N LEU A 10 -37.87 -5.79 -14.55
CA LEU A 10 -36.89 -6.80 -14.99
C LEU A 10 -35.52 -6.18 -15.29
N ILE A 11 -35.49 -5.01 -15.93
CA ILE A 11 -34.24 -4.27 -16.19
C ILE A 11 -33.59 -3.83 -14.87
N LEU A 12 -34.38 -3.35 -13.91
CA LEU A 12 -33.85 -2.95 -12.60
C LEU A 12 -33.25 -4.16 -11.85
N LEU A 13 -33.92 -5.32 -11.89
CA LEU A 13 -33.44 -6.57 -11.30
C LEU A 13 -32.17 -7.09 -11.95
N LEU A 14 -32.01 -6.93 -13.26
CA LEU A 14 -30.81 -7.33 -13.99
C LEU A 14 -29.64 -6.34 -13.81
N ALA A 15 -29.90 -5.08 -13.50
CA ALA A 15 -28.88 -4.06 -13.26
C ALA A 15 -28.34 -4.05 -11.82
N LEU A 16 -29.12 -4.55 -10.84
CA LEU A 16 -28.72 -4.62 -9.43
C LEU A 16 -27.40 -5.37 -9.16
N PRO A 17 -27.13 -6.55 -9.77
CA PRO A 17 -25.86 -7.26 -9.59
C PRO A 17 -24.66 -6.45 -10.09
N ALA A 18 -24.81 -5.71 -11.20
CA ALA A 18 -23.72 -4.91 -11.76
C ALA A 18 -23.25 -3.80 -10.82
N ILE A 19 -24.15 -3.24 -10.01
CA ILE A 19 -23.82 -2.21 -9.01
C ILE A 19 -23.12 -2.83 -7.79
N VAL A 20 -23.54 -4.04 -7.38
CA VAL A 20 -22.91 -4.77 -6.24
C VAL A 20 -21.49 -5.24 -6.58
N PHE A 21 -21.23 -5.62 -7.84
CA PHE A 21 -19.89 -6.05 -8.28
C PHE A 21 -18.99 -4.89 -8.78
N ALA A 22 -19.54 -3.68 -8.95
CA ALA A 22 -18.76 -2.48 -9.35
C ALA A 22 -18.03 -1.81 -8.18
N ALA A 23 -18.43 -2.08 -6.93
CA ALA A 23 -17.66 -1.68 -5.75
C ALA A 23 -16.35 -2.49 -5.70
N GLY A 24 -15.31 -1.96 -6.32
CA GLY A 24 -13.99 -2.57 -6.32
C GLY A 24 -13.52 -2.82 -4.89
N LYS A 25 -12.73 -3.88 -4.69
CA LYS A 25 -12.22 -4.35 -3.38
C LYS A 25 -11.33 -3.35 -2.58
N HIS A 26 -11.49 -2.03 -2.73
CA HIS A 26 -10.72 -1.01 -2.00
C HIS A 26 -11.49 0.26 -1.62
N GLU A 27 -12.81 0.30 -1.73
CA GLU A 27 -13.56 1.52 -1.37
C GLU A 27 -13.83 1.67 0.15
N GLY A 28 -13.32 0.77 1.00
CA GLY A 28 -13.78 0.64 2.40
C GLY A 28 -12.77 0.85 3.53
N LEU A 29 -11.48 1.11 3.25
CA LEU A 29 -10.53 1.43 4.34
C LEU A 29 -10.56 2.92 4.63
N ASN A 30 -11.45 3.32 5.53
CA ASN A 30 -11.36 4.59 6.25
C ASN A 30 -10.30 4.47 7.36
N CYS A 31 -10.13 5.51 8.19
CA CYS A 31 -9.16 5.51 9.30
C CYS A 31 -9.23 4.23 10.15
N THR A 32 -10.43 3.67 10.36
CA THR A 32 -10.64 2.48 11.20
C THR A 32 -10.26 1.16 10.56
N GLY A 33 -9.96 1.15 9.26
CA GLY A 33 -9.48 -0.04 8.57
C GLY A 33 -8.06 -0.44 8.97
N CYS A 34 -7.23 0.55 9.33
CA CYS A 34 -5.89 0.32 9.87
C CYS A 34 -5.82 0.59 11.37
N HIS A 35 -6.66 1.48 11.90
CA HIS A 35 -6.60 1.92 13.29
C HIS A 35 -7.76 1.40 14.15
N GLY A 36 -7.46 0.78 15.29
CA GLY A 36 -8.42 0.42 16.33
C GLY A 36 -8.48 1.50 17.40
N ILE A 37 -9.37 2.49 17.27
CA ILE A 37 -9.44 3.64 18.19
C ILE A 37 -9.67 3.20 19.65
N HIS A 38 -10.49 2.17 19.88
CA HIS A 38 -10.75 1.60 21.21
C HIS A 38 -10.19 0.18 21.40
N THR A 39 -9.61 -0.40 20.35
CA THR A 39 -9.24 -1.82 20.29
C THR A 39 -7.86 -2.04 19.64
N ALA A 40 -7.00 -1.02 19.72
CA ALA A 40 -5.64 -1.07 19.21
C ALA A 40 -4.89 -2.27 19.79
N LYS A 41 -4.13 -2.92 18.93
CA LYS A 41 -3.26 -4.05 19.25
C LYS A 41 -1.79 -3.70 19.02
N GLY A 42 -1.50 -2.83 18.05
CA GLY A 42 -0.15 -2.33 17.78
C GLY A 42 0.07 -0.88 18.22
N ASP A 43 1.27 -0.39 17.98
CA ASP A 43 1.65 1.01 18.22
C ASP A 43 0.78 1.98 17.39
N ILE A 44 0.61 3.22 17.86
CA ILE A 44 -0.11 4.29 17.15
C ILE A 44 -1.50 3.81 16.68
N ILE A 45 -2.27 3.28 17.64
CA ILE A 45 -3.64 2.78 17.49
C ILE A 45 -3.82 1.73 16.38
N PHE A 46 -2.80 0.97 15.97
CA PHE A 46 -2.94 -0.04 14.90
C PHE A 46 -3.89 -1.19 15.29
N ALA A 47 -4.77 -1.61 14.38
CA ALA A 47 -5.80 -2.62 14.65
C ALA A 47 -5.26 -4.06 14.78
N VAL A 48 -4.02 -4.30 14.39
CA VAL A 48 -3.36 -5.61 14.45
C VAL A 48 -2.03 -5.51 15.21
N GLU A 49 -1.65 -6.63 15.83
CA GLU A 49 -0.31 -6.79 16.40
C GLU A 49 0.74 -6.77 15.28
N PRO A 50 1.97 -6.30 15.55
CA PRO A 50 3.09 -6.49 14.65
C PRO A 50 3.30 -7.97 14.33
N ASN A 51 3.40 -8.33 13.04
CA ASN A 51 3.67 -9.70 12.63
C ASN A 51 5.13 -10.07 12.97
N LYS A 52 5.29 -10.98 13.93
CA LYS A 52 6.59 -11.53 14.39
C LYS A 52 6.96 -12.87 13.72
N LYS A 53 6.04 -13.47 12.98
CA LYS A 53 6.20 -14.80 12.34
C LYS A 53 6.81 -14.68 10.94
N ALA A 54 6.50 -13.61 10.21
CA ALA A 54 7.08 -13.35 8.90
C ALA A 54 8.57 -13.04 9.02
N LEU A 55 9.40 -13.87 8.38
CA LEU A 55 10.85 -13.68 8.35
C LEU A 55 11.30 -13.05 7.04
N ASN A 56 12.26 -12.14 7.14
CA ASN A 56 12.95 -11.58 6.00
C ASN A 56 13.74 -12.68 5.27
N PRO A 57 13.53 -12.89 3.96
CA PRO A 57 14.16 -13.99 3.24
C PRO A 57 15.68 -13.87 3.16
N LYS A 58 16.23 -12.65 3.26
CA LYS A 58 17.67 -12.39 3.22
C LYS A 58 18.32 -12.49 4.59
N THR A 59 17.75 -11.85 5.62
CA THR A 59 18.38 -11.80 6.95
C THR A 59 17.93 -12.93 7.89
N LYS A 60 16.85 -13.63 7.54
CA LYS A 60 16.16 -14.64 8.38
C LYS A 60 15.64 -14.10 9.72
N GLN A 61 15.64 -12.78 9.91
CA GLN A 61 15.11 -12.12 11.10
C GLN A 61 13.64 -11.71 10.88
N PRO A 62 12.83 -11.62 11.95
CA PRO A 62 11.50 -11.04 11.87
C PRO A 62 11.53 -9.61 11.34
N TYR A 63 10.47 -9.20 10.65
CA TYR A 63 10.28 -7.79 10.33
C TYR A 63 9.95 -6.99 11.60
N THR A 64 10.25 -5.70 11.60
CA THR A 64 10.06 -4.78 12.73
C THR A 64 9.40 -3.48 12.26
N GLY A 65 8.99 -2.65 13.23
CA GLY A 65 8.39 -1.33 12.98
C GLY A 65 7.14 -1.40 12.10
N ILE A 66 6.98 -0.41 11.22
CA ILE A 66 5.82 -0.29 10.35
C ILE A 66 5.65 -1.48 9.40
N THR A 67 6.75 -2.08 8.93
CA THR A 67 6.69 -3.26 8.06
C THR A 67 6.04 -4.45 8.77
N ALA A 68 6.34 -4.66 10.06
CA ALA A 68 5.69 -5.72 10.84
C ALA A 68 4.19 -5.47 11.01
N LEU A 69 3.78 -4.21 11.20
CA LEU A 69 2.36 -3.82 11.29
C LEU A 69 1.64 -4.07 9.96
N CYS A 70 2.20 -3.64 8.83
CA CYS A 70 1.62 -3.91 7.50
C CYS A 70 1.44 -5.41 7.25
N LEU A 71 2.45 -6.22 7.60
CA LEU A 71 2.42 -7.67 7.46
C LEU A 71 1.48 -8.37 8.46
N GLY A 72 0.98 -7.68 9.49
CA GLY A 72 -0.12 -8.17 10.32
C GLY A 72 -1.38 -8.45 9.48
N CYS A 73 -1.58 -7.70 8.40
CA CYS A 73 -2.68 -7.92 7.45
C CYS A 73 -2.21 -8.49 6.10
N HIS A 74 -1.12 -7.95 5.55
CA HIS A 74 -0.64 -8.20 4.17
C HIS A 74 0.35 -9.37 4.04
N GLU A 75 0.48 -10.19 5.07
CA GLU A 75 1.14 -11.50 4.97
C GLU A 75 0.08 -12.61 4.92
N SER A 76 0.45 -13.77 4.39
CA SER A 76 -0.40 -14.96 4.42
C SER A 76 -0.70 -15.43 5.86
N THR A 77 -1.81 -16.15 6.02
CA THR A 77 -2.26 -16.63 7.33
C THR A 77 -1.30 -17.66 7.94
N ASP A 78 -0.70 -18.51 7.12
CA ASP A 78 0.34 -19.46 7.54
C ASP A 78 1.62 -18.75 8.03
N ARG A 79 1.83 -17.49 7.64
CA ARG A 79 2.96 -16.64 8.07
C ARG A 79 2.54 -15.53 9.03
N GLY A 80 1.37 -15.64 9.65
CA GLY A 80 0.94 -14.80 10.78
C GLY A 80 0.25 -13.49 10.38
N GLY A 81 -0.06 -13.29 9.10
CA GLY A 81 -0.92 -12.19 8.66
C GLY A 81 -2.40 -12.60 8.56
N LEU A 82 -3.24 -11.68 8.10
CA LEU A 82 -4.67 -11.95 7.83
C LEU A 82 -4.95 -12.42 6.39
N GLY A 83 -3.94 -12.47 5.52
CA GLY A 83 -4.10 -12.86 4.12
C GLY A 83 -4.77 -11.79 3.24
N ILE A 84 -4.87 -10.54 3.71
CA ILE A 84 -5.48 -9.46 2.95
C ILE A 84 -4.48 -8.98 1.91
N LEU A 85 -4.68 -9.34 0.63
CA LEU A 85 -3.78 -8.97 -0.47
C LEU A 85 -2.32 -9.28 -0.10
N SER A 86 -2.05 -10.54 0.20
CA SER A 86 -0.74 -10.96 0.67
C SER A 86 0.37 -10.61 -0.33
N VAL A 87 1.49 -10.12 0.18
CA VAL A 87 2.65 -9.72 -0.62
C VAL A 87 3.91 -10.46 -0.19
N SER A 88 4.77 -10.77 -1.17
CA SER A 88 6.02 -11.52 -0.94
C SER A 88 7.25 -10.70 -1.27
N ALA A 89 8.19 -10.62 -0.29
CA ALA A 89 9.48 -9.96 -0.45
C ALA A 89 10.42 -10.64 -1.48
N THR A 90 10.13 -11.86 -1.93
CA THR A 90 11.05 -12.61 -2.82
C THR A 90 10.82 -12.37 -4.30
N HIS A 91 9.72 -11.71 -4.68
CA HIS A 91 9.35 -11.50 -6.08
C HIS A 91 9.35 -10.00 -6.43
N SER A 92 8.17 -9.41 -6.62
CA SER A 92 7.99 -8.05 -7.16
C SER A 92 7.85 -6.96 -6.09
N HIS A 93 7.82 -7.31 -4.80
CA HIS A 93 7.58 -6.37 -3.70
C HIS A 93 8.80 -6.31 -2.77
N PRO A 94 9.89 -5.61 -3.13
CA PRO A 94 11.04 -5.48 -2.26
C PRO A 94 10.67 -4.61 -1.04
N TYR A 95 10.66 -5.22 0.15
CA TYR A 95 10.50 -4.51 1.42
C TYR A 95 11.45 -5.07 2.49
N GLY A 96 11.76 -4.27 3.50
CA GLY A 96 12.73 -4.61 4.52
C GLY A 96 14.15 -4.84 3.98
N VAL A 97 14.52 -4.19 2.88
CA VAL A 97 15.84 -4.35 2.24
C VAL A 97 16.60 -3.04 2.19
N VAL A 98 17.91 -3.10 2.34
CA VAL A 98 18.80 -1.99 1.95
C VAL A 98 18.92 -2.03 0.42
N PRO A 99 18.63 -0.92 -0.30
CA PRO A 99 18.76 -0.87 -1.75
C PRO A 99 20.17 -1.23 -2.22
N ASN A 100 20.26 -1.99 -3.31
CA ASN A 100 21.52 -2.21 -4.01
C ASN A 100 21.61 -1.22 -5.18
N THR A 101 22.56 -0.28 -5.10
CA THR A 101 22.77 0.77 -6.12
C THR A 101 23.10 0.23 -7.50
N LYS A 102 23.57 -1.02 -7.61
CA LYS A 102 23.76 -1.71 -8.90
C LYS A 102 22.44 -2.13 -9.56
N VAL A 103 21.35 -2.19 -8.79
CA VAL A 103 20.02 -2.62 -9.25
C VAL A 103 19.09 -1.42 -9.40
N ALA A 104 19.06 -0.54 -8.39
CA ALA A 104 18.18 0.62 -8.32
C ALA A 104 18.85 1.75 -7.54
N ILE A 105 18.67 2.99 -8.00
CA ILE A 105 19.05 4.19 -7.26
C ILE A 105 17.79 4.67 -6.55
N VAL A 106 17.58 4.26 -5.30
CA VAL A 106 16.36 4.59 -4.55
C VAL A 106 16.55 5.92 -3.81
N PRO A 107 15.76 6.97 -4.11
CA PRO A 107 15.83 8.23 -3.37
C PRO A 107 15.51 8.09 -1.88
N ASP A 108 16.20 8.87 -1.02
CA ASP A 108 16.06 8.85 0.44
C ASP A 108 14.64 9.13 0.96
N VAL A 109 13.81 9.80 0.15
CA VAL A 109 12.39 10.05 0.47
C VAL A 109 11.58 8.76 0.58
N PHE A 110 12.02 7.68 -0.10
CA PHE A 110 11.42 6.35 -0.07
C PHE A 110 12.05 5.43 0.97
N LEU A 111 13.12 5.85 1.64
CA LEU A 111 13.80 5.04 2.64
C LEU A 111 13.34 5.39 4.06
N ARG A 112 13.37 4.39 4.93
CA ARG A 112 13.23 4.49 6.39
C ARG A 112 14.47 3.83 6.98
N ASP A 113 15.27 4.60 7.70
CA ASP A 113 16.55 4.14 8.26
C ASP A 113 17.44 3.41 7.24
N GLY A 114 17.52 3.96 6.02
CA GLY A 114 18.30 3.40 4.91
C GLY A 114 17.69 2.15 4.25
N ARG A 115 16.51 1.70 4.69
CA ARG A 115 15.79 0.54 4.15
C ARG A 115 14.58 0.97 3.34
N LEU A 116 14.32 0.24 2.26
CA LEU A 116 13.06 0.31 1.54
C LEU A 116 12.04 -0.55 2.29
N ASP A 117 11.07 0.09 2.92
CA ASP A 117 9.97 -0.53 3.66
C ASP A 117 8.62 -0.26 2.97
N CYS A 118 7.52 -0.85 3.47
CA CYS A 118 6.18 -0.73 2.87
C CYS A 118 5.80 0.74 2.61
N VAL A 119 6.06 1.62 3.59
CA VAL A 119 5.77 3.06 3.50
C VAL A 119 6.75 3.84 2.61
N GLY A 120 7.81 3.18 2.15
CA GLY A 120 8.66 3.67 1.09
C GLY A 120 7.92 3.75 -0.23
N CYS A 121 6.97 2.85 -0.48
CA CYS A 121 6.21 2.82 -1.73
C CYS A 121 4.76 3.29 -1.54
N HIS A 122 4.16 2.98 -0.39
CA HIS A 122 2.77 3.27 -0.07
C HIS A 122 2.64 4.36 1.00
N ASP A 123 1.70 5.27 0.85
CA ASP A 123 1.39 6.29 1.84
C ASP A 123 -0.13 6.36 1.98
N PRO A 124 -0.71 5.65 2.96
CA PRO A 124 -2.15 5.60 3.14
C PRO A 124 -2.73 6.88 3.75
N HIS A 125 -1.92 7.83 4.22
CA HIS A 125 -2.44 9.03 4.89
C HIS A 125 -2.70 10.19 3.91
N PRO A 126 -3.67 11.06 4.22
CA PRO A 126 -4.81 10.79 5.11
C PRO A 126 -5.78 9.74 4.53
N SER A 127 -5.74 9.53 3.20
CA SER A 127 -6.39 8.47 2.42
C SER A 127 -5.99 8.67 0.96
N ASN A 128 -4.70 8.55 0.66
CA ASN A 128 -4.16 8.80 -0.67
C ASN A 128 -4.91 7.98 -1.73
N LEU A 129 -5.50 8.65 -2.73
CA LEU A 129 -6.33 7.99 -3.74
C LEU A 129 -5.52 7.39 -4.90
N ASN A 130 -4.20 7.53 -4.88
CA ASN A 130 -3.34 6.88 -5.86
C ASN A 130 -3.53 5.36 -5.80
N TYR A 131 -3.21 4.70 -6.92
CA TYR A 131 -3.35 3.27 -7.07
C TYR A 131 -2.74 2.52 -5.89
N LYS A 132 -3.57 1.86 -5.07
CA LYS A 132 -3.16 1.15 -3.85
C LYS A 132 -2.30 2.00 -2.90
N TYR A 133 -2.62 3.28 -2.73
CA TYR A 133 -1.86 4.22 -1.89
C TYR A 133 -0.43 4.49 -2.37
N LEU A 134 -0.07 4.22 -3.63
CA LEU A 134 1.28 4.50 -4.11
C LEU A 134 1.66 5.97 -3.92
N ARG A 135 2.92 6.21 -3.56
CA ARG A 135 3.46 7.55 -3.33
C ARG A 135 3.64 8.38 -4.59
N VAL A 136 3.42 7.79 -5.76
CA VAL A 136 3.39 8.45 -7.07
C VAL A 136 2.10 8.07 -7.76
N ASP A 137 1.45 9.04 -8.39
CA ASP A 137 0.26 8.76 -9.18
C ASP A 137 0.63 8.00 -10.46
N THR A 138 -0.02 6.85 -10.63
CA THR A 138 0.16 5.96 -11.78
C THR A 138 -1.10 5.95 -12.66
N ALA A 139 -1.98 6.94 -12.55
CA ALA A 139 -3.26 7.00 -13.26
C ALA A 139 -4.04 5.68 -13.12
N LYS A 140 -4.33 5.29 -11.87
CA LYS A 140 -4.99 4.01 -11.52
C LYS A 140 -4.24 2.77 -12.05
N GLY A 141 -2.92 2.84 -12.16
CA GLY A 141 -2.05 1.76 -12.62
C GLY A 141 -1.69 1.80 -14.11
N ALA A 142 -2.36 2.64 -14.92
CA ALA A 142 -2.09 2.75 -16.36
C ALA A 142 -0.70 3.32 -16.68
N LYS A 143 -0.09 4.04 -15.74
CA LYS A 143 1.24 4.66 -15.85
C LYS A 143 2.21 4.11 -14.79
N MET A 144 2.17 2.81 -14.52
CA MET A 144 3.03 2.17 -13.52
C MET A 144 4.53 2.39 -13.77
N GLN A 145 4.94 2.50 -15.03
CA GLN A 145 6.31 2.81 -15.42
C GLN A 145 6.83 4.10 -14.78
N ASN A 146 5.97 5.08 -14.52
CA ASN A 146 6.35 6.34 -13.87
C ASN A 146 6.81 6.09 -12.43
N PHE A 147 6.14 5.18 -11.72
CA PHE A 147 6.56 4.80 -10.36
C PHE A 147 7.87 4.02 -10.38
N CYS A 148 8.02 3.05 -11.30
CA CYS A 148 9.25 2.27 -11.44
C CYS A 148 10.47 3.15 -11.78
N ALA A 149 10.26 4.18 -12.61
CA ALA A 149 11.29 5.12 -13.03
C ALA A 149 11.94 5.86 -11.86
N MET A 150 11.22 6.07 -10.75
CA MET A 150 11.71 6.78 -9.56
C MET A 150 12.97 6.17 -8.98
N CYS A 151 13.14 4.85 -9.15
CA CYS A 151 14.31 4.11 -8.65
C CYS A 151 15.13 3.48 -9.78
N HIS A 152 14.56 3.33 -10.97
CA HIS A 152 15.22 2.78 -12.15
C HIS A 152 15.28 3.79 -13.30
N PRO A 153 15.99 4.93 -13.11
CA PRO A 153 16.00 6.02 -14.10
C PRO A 153 16.57 5.60 -15.45
N ALA A 154 17.52 4.66 -15.47
CA ALA A 154 18.09 4.11 -16.71
C ALA A 154 17.07 3.31 -17.56
N LYS A 155 15.89 2.98 -17.01
CA LYS A 155 14.83 2.21 -17.68
C LYS A 155 13.64 3.07 -18.08
N ALA A 156 13.75 4.39 -17.96
CA ALA A 156 12.65 5.32 -18.21
C ALA A 156 13.10 6.53 -19.02
N ASP A 157 12.17 7.16 -19.71
CA ASP A 157 12.40 8.44 -20.35
C ASP A 157 12.63 9.52 -19.25
N PRO A 158 13.74 10.28 -19.29
CA PRO A 158 14.04 11.31 -18.30
C PRO A 158 12.95 12.38 -18.13
N SER A 159 12.14 12.62 -19.17
CA SER A 159 11.02 13.57 -19.11
C SER A 159 9.94 13.15 -18.12
N VAL A 160 9.78 11.84 -17.89
CA VAL A 160 8.78 11.28 -16.96
C VAL A 160 9.10 11.68 -15.52
N LEU A 161 10.37 11.89 -15.16
CA LEU A 161 10.76 12.12 -13.76
C LEU A 161 10.56 13.57 -13.29
N ARG A 162 10.51 14.54 -14.20
CA ARG A 162 10.45 15.97 -13.83
C ARG A 162 9.12 16.39 -13.22
N ASP A 163 8.04 15.71 -13.60
CA ASP A 163 6.67 16.11 -13.27
C ASP A 163 6.03 15.25 -12.17
N LEU A 164 6.77 14.27 -11.61
CA LEU A 164 6.21 13.35 -10.63
C LEU A 164 6.22 13.94 -9.22
N LYS A 165 5.02 14.18 -8.70
CA LYS A 165 4.81 14.51 -7.30
C LYS A 165 4.89 13.26 -6.43
N ILE A 166 5.72 13.34 -5.38
CA ILE A 166 5.84 12.29 -4.36
C ILE A 166 4.98 12.66 -3.16
N PHE A 167 4.04 11.81 -2.81
CA PHE A 167 3.30 11.88 -1.55
C PHE A 167 4.20 11.41 -0.41
N ASN A 168 4.26 12.16 0.69
CA ASN A 168 5.15 11.90 1.82
C ASN A 168 4.53 12.31 3.16
N SER A 169 3.21 12.20 3.30
CA SER A 169 2.48 12.41 4.55
C SER A 169 2.91 11.45 5.66
N MET A 170 3.36 10.25 5.31
CA MET A 170 3.91 9.26 6.24
C MET A 170 5.43 9.40 6.45
N ASP A 171 6.02 10.56 6.14
CA ASP A 171 7.42 10.86 6.43
C ASP A 171 7.55 11.63 7.76
N GLU A 172 7.56 10.87 8.85
CA GLU A 172 7.63 11.40 10.22
C GLU A 172 8.99 12.02 10.57
N ARG A 173 10.01 11.91 9.71
CA ARG A 173 11.30 12.58 9.93
C ARG A 173 11.16 14.11 10.00
N LYS A 174 10.11 14.65 9.39
CA LYS A 174 9.76 16.08 9.45
C LYS A 174 8.95 16.47 10.68
N PHE A 175 8.45 15.50 11.44
CA PHE A 175 7.52 15.68 12.55
C PHE A 175 8.00 15.02 13.85
N ALA A 176 9.24 14.50 13.86
CA ALA A 176 9.82 13.88 15.04
C ALA A 176 9.74 14.87 16.22
N PRO A 177 9.10 14.50 17.35
CA PRO A 177 9.07 15.36 18.51
C PRO A 177 10.52 15.65 18.95
N PRO A 178 10.80 16.83 19.52
CA PRO A 178 12.14 17.16 19.97
C PRO A 178 12.64 16.05 20.90
N LYS A 179 13.87 15.59 20.66
CA LYS A 179 14.53 14.62 21.55
C LYS A 179 14.55 15.23 22.95
N LYS A 180 13.94 14.52 23.92
CA LYS A 180 14.07 14.85 25.35
C LYS A 180 15.50 14.66 25.81
#